data_AF-A0AA45W682-F1
#
_entry.id   AF-A0AA45W682-F1
#
_cell.length_a   1.000
_cell.length_b   1.000
_cell.length_c   1.000
_cell.angle_alpha   90.00
_cell.angle_beta   90.00
_cell.angle_gamma   90.00
#
_symmetry.space_group_name_H-M   'P 1'
#
loop_
_entity.id
_entity.type
_entity.pdbx_description
1 polymer ?
#
loop_
_entity_poly.entity_id
_entity_poly.type
_entity_poly.pdbx_seq_one_letter_code
_entity_poly.pdbx_strand_id
1 'polypeptide(L)'
;MANADLPVLKAANNLVAAAYTDQRHLSRATKELIFINSLTALRAPKGQIASHIRVALDLGISPIEILEAIEIVLPEAGIVAFQHGFEVWAEIVGAEAIEPTISVHDSEK
;
A
#
# COMPACT_ATOMS: atom_id res chain seq x y z
N MET A 1 15.12 17.37 1.40
CA MET A 1 15.56 17.49 -0.01
C MET A 1 15.34 18.89 -0.59
N ALA A 2 14.26 19.62 -0.28
CA ALA A 2 13.99 20.93 -0.89
C ALA A 2 15.08 21.99 -0.65
N ASN A 3 15.64 22.04 0.56
CA ASN A 3 16.78 22.91 0.86
C ASN A 3 18.10 22.47 0.20
N ALA A 4 18.16 21.25 -0.34
CA ALA A 4 19.36 20.67 -0.96
C ALA A 4 19.32 20.71 -2.49
N ASP A 5 18.17 20.41 -3.11
CA ASP A 5 18.00 20.42 -4.57
C ASP A 5 16.53 20.67 -4.96
N LEU A 6 16.15 21.95 -4.95
CA LEU A 6 14.82 22.38 -5.36
C LEU A 6 14.53 22.14 -6.85
N PRO A 7 15.46 22.36 -7.80
CA PRO A 7 15.21 22.08 -9.22
C PRO A 7 14.78 20.63 -9.48
N VAL A 8 15.48 19.63 -8.92
CA VAL A 8 15.11 18.22 -9.10
C VAL A 8 13.74 17.93 -8.48
N LEU A 9 13.44 18.47 -7.30
CA LEU A 9 12.11 18.27 -6.69
C LEU A 9 10.98 18.87 -7.51
N LYS A 10 11.17 20.04 -8.12
CA LYS A 10 10.17 20.64 -9.02
C LYS A 10 9.93 19.74 -10.24
N ALA A 11 11.00 19.20 -10.84
CA ALA A 11 10.89 18.27 -11.95
C ALA A 11 10.17 16.96 -11.55
N ALA A 12 10.52 16.39 -10.40
CA ALA A 12 9.86 15.20 -9.86
C ALA A 12 8.38 15.44 -9.56
N ASN A 13 8.03 16.59 -8.98
CA ASN A 13 6.64 16.95 -8.70
C ASN A 13 5.82 17.06 -9.99
N ASN A 14 6.38 17.61 -11.06
CA ASN A 14 5.69 17.68 -12.36
C ASN A 14 5.46 16.29 -12.97
N LEU A 15 6.43 15.37 -12.82
CA LEU A 15 6.26 13.98 -13.24
C LEU A 15 5.13 13.29 -12.45
N VAL A 16 5.16 13.41 -11.12
CA VAL A 16 4.14 12.84 -10.23
C VAL A 16 2.77 13.44 -10.55
N ALA A 17 2.69 14.73 -10.85
CA ALA A 17 1.44 15.37 -11.25
C ALA A 17 0.85 14.76 -12.52
N ALA A 18 1.63 14.76 -13.60
CA ALA A 18 1.18 14.25 -14.90
C ALA A 18 0.85 12.75 -14.88
N ALA A 19 1.63 11.95 -14.16
CA ALA A 19 1.46 10.50 -14.10
C ALA A 19 0.32 10.09 -13.16
N TYR A 20 0.25 10.70 -11.98
CA TYR A 20 -0.53 10.21 -10.84
C TYR A 20 -1.58 11.21 -10.35
N THR A 21 -1.24 12.42 -9.88
CA THR A 21 -2.22 13.25 -9.16
C THR A 21 -3.24 13.94 -10.09
N ASP A 22 -2.85 14.30 -11.31
CA ASP A 22 -3.76 14.95 -12.26
C ASP A 22 -4.80 13.96 -12.77
N GLN A 23 -6.07 14.36 -12.74
CA GLN A 23 -7.14 13.54 -13.27
C GLN A 23 -6.99 13.39 -14.79
N ARG A 24 -6.97 12.14 -15.26
CA ARG A 24 -6.96 11.77 -16.68
C ARG A 24 -8.05 10.72 -16.90
N HIS A 25 -7.76 9.67 -17.66
CA HIS A 25 -8.72 8.59 -17.94
C HIS A 25 -8.94 7.67 -16.74
N LEU A 26 -7.87 7.28 -16.03
CA LEU A 26 -8.00 6.50 -14.80
C LEU A 26 -8.46 7.41 -13.66
N SER A 27 -9.47 6.96 -12.92
CA SER A 27 -9.93 7.64 -11.71
C SER A 27 -8.82 7.69 -10.66
N ARG A 28 -8.87 8.67 -9.76
CA ARG A 28 -7.95 8.71 -8.61
C ARG A 28 -8.04 7.44 -7.77
N ALA A 29 -9.25 6.92 -7.56
CA ALA A 29 -9.47 5.69 -6.80
C ALA A 29 -8.73 4.48 -7.43
N THR A 30 -8.89 4.29 -8.74
CA THR A 30 -8.19 3.22 -9.48
C THR A 30 -6.67 3.39 -9.39
N LYS A 31 -6.16 4.63 -9.47
CA LYS A 31 -4.72 4.89 -9.36
C LYS A 31 -4.18 4.56 -7.97
N GLU A 32 -4.92 4.82 -6.89
CA GLU A 32 -4.48 4.44 -5.55
C GLU A 32 -4.35 2.92 -5.42
N LEU A 33 -5.33 2.15 -5.92
CA LEU A 33 -5.26 0.68 -5.89
C LEU A 33 -4.02 0.16 -6.63
N ILE A 34 -3.71 0.73 -7.81
CA ILE A 34 -2.50 0.39 -8.57
C ILE A 34 -1.23 0.74 -7.79
N PHE A 35 -1.20 1.92 -7.14
CA PHE A 35 -0.06 2.35 -6.33
C PHE A 35 0.14 1.46 -5.11
N ILE A 36 -0.93 1.11 -4.39
CA ILE A 36 -0.88 0.22 -3.22
C ILE A 36 -0.36 -1.16 -3.63
N ASN A 37 -0.86 -1.74 -4.73
CA ASN A 37 -0.35 -3.01 -5.27
C ASN A 37 1.16 -2.90 -5.59
N SER A 38 1.55 -1.86 -6.32
CA SER A 38 2.94 -1.66 -6.76
C SER A 38 3.90 -1.46 -5.58
N LEU A 39 3.53 -0.63 -4.61
CA LEU A 39 4.34 -0.37 -3.42
C LEU A 39 4.45 -1.62 -2.53
N THR A 40 3.39 -2.42 -2.47
CA THR A 40 3.42 -3.72 -1.77
C THR A 40 4.37 -4.69 -2.46
N ALA A 41 4.26 -4.86 -3.78
CA ALA A 41 5.15 -5.72 -4.56
C ALA A 41 6.64 -5.30 -4.43
N LEU A 42 6.90 -3.99 -4.39
CA LEU A 42 8.24 -3.41 -4.21
C LEU A 42 8.74 -3.42 -2.76
N ARG A 43 7.93 -3.87 -1.79
CA ARG A 43 8.22 -3.81 -0.34
C ARG A 43 8.62 -2.40 0.10
N ALA A 44 7.89 -1.39 -0.37
CA ALA A 44 8.15 0.01 -0.06
C ALA A 44 8.07 0.25 1.47
N PRO A 45 8.70 1.32 1.99
CA PRO A 45 8.60 1.66 3.41
C PRO A 45 7.14 1.73 3.89
N LYS A 46 6.84 1.19 5.07
CA LYS A 46 5.47 1.08 5.63
C LYS A 46 4.71 2.41 5.55
N GLY A 47 5.37 3.53 5.85
CA GLY A 47 4.77 4.87 5.79
C GLY A 47 4.25 5.28 4.40
N GLN A 48 4.89 4.84 3.32
CA GLN A 48 4.43 5.12 1.95
C GLN A 48 3.18 4.32 1.61
N ILE A 49 3.18 3.00 1.89
CA ILE A 49 2.01 2.15 1.69
C ILE A 49 0.83 2.70 2.51
N ALA A 50 1.07 2.99 3.79
CA ALA A 50 0.08 3.54 4.71
C ALA A 50 -0.52 4.87 4.22
N SER A 51 0.28 5.78 3.64
CA SER A 51 -0.25 7.03 3.10
C SER A 51 -1.22 6.81 1.94
N HIS A 52 -0.91 5.87 1.04
CA HIS A 52 -1.78 5.56 -0.10
C HIS A 52 -3.06 4.84 0.33
N ILE A 53 -2.98 3.94 1.32
CA ILE A 53 -4.18 3.30 1.91
C ILE A 53 -5.12 4.36 2.51
N ARG A 54 -4.60 5.33 3.28
CA ARG A 54 -5.44 6.41 3.84
C ARG A 54 -6.11 7.25 2.74
N VAL A 55 -5.37 7.62 1.69
CA VAL A 55 -5.94 8.37 0.55
C VAL A 55 -7.01 7.55 -0.18
N ALA A 56 -6.81 6.24 -0.35
CA ALA A 56 -7.82 5.35 -0.93
C ALA A 56 -9.11 5.33 -0.10
N LEU A 57 -9.00 5.23 1.23
CA LEU A 57 -10.14 5.29 2.15
C LEU A 57 -10.86 6.65 2.07
N ASP A 58 -10.11 7.77 2.02
CA ASP A 58 -10.67 9.13 1.86
C ASP A 58 -11.42 9.30 0.53
N LEU A 59 -11.02 8.55 -0.50
CA LEU A 59 -11.70 8.48 -1.80
C LEU A 59 -12.92 7.56 -1.82
N GLY A 60 -13.24 6.92 -0.70
CA GLY A 60 -14.39 6.04 -0.54
C GLY A 60 -14.18 4.59 -0.96
N ILE A 61 -12.93 4.18 -1.23
CA ILE A 61 -12.61 2.77 -1.49
C ILE A 61 -12.73 2.00 -0.18
N SER A 62 -13.38 0.83 -0.20
CA SER A 62 -13.55 0.03 1.01
C SER A 62 -12.23 -0.62 1.45
N PRO A 63 -12.07 -0.92 2.75
CA PRO A 63 -10.95 -1.73 3.25
C PRO A 63 -10.74 -3.04 2.47
N ILE A 64 -11.83 -3.69 2.06
CA ILE A 64 -11.78 -4.98 1.37
C ILE A 64 -11.28 -4.83 -0.07
N GLU A 65 -11.74 -3.83 -0.82
CA GLU A 65 -11.20 -3.56 -2.17
C GLU A 65 -9.70 -3.27 -2.15
N ILE A 66 -9.21 -2.62 -1.09
CA ILE A 66 -7.77 -2.39 -0.89
C ILE A 66 -7.04 -3.71 -0.62
N LEU A 67 -7.62 -4.58 0.21
CA LEU A 67 -7.06 -5.90 0.50
C LEU A 67 -7.00 -6.77 -0.77
N GLU A 68 -8.06 -6.79 -1.58
CA GLU A 68 -8.10 -7.53 -2.84
C GLU A 68 -6.99 -7.05 -3.81
N ALA A 69 -6.70 -5.75 -3.85
CA ALA A 69 -5.58 -5.22 -4.62
C ALA A 69 -4.21 -5.67 -4.06
N ILE A 70 -4.07 -5.82 -2.74
CA ILE A 70 -2.85 -6.36 -2.10
C ILE A 70 -2.71 -7.87 -2.37
N GLU A 71 -3.81 -8.62 -2.40
CA GLU A 71 -3.82 -10.07 -2.66
C GLU A 71 -3.30 -10.44 -4.05
N ILE A 72 -3.44 -9.55 -5.05
CA ILE A 72 -2.85 -9.71 -6.39
C ILE A 72 -1.32 -9.88 -6.31
N VAL A 73 -0.67 -9.37 -5.26
CA VAL A 73 0.78 -9.53 -5.05
C VAL A 73 1.16 -10.99 -4.74
N LEU A 74 0.24 -11.83 -4.24
CA LEU A 74 0.52 -13.24 -3.92
C LEU A 74 1.10 -14.01 -5.13
N PRO A 75 0.44 -14.05 -6.30
CA PRO A 75 1.01 -14.68 -7.49
C PRO A 75 2.16 -13.90 -8.13
N GLU A 76 2.25 -12.57 -7.93
CA GLU A 76 3.21 -11.71 -8.64
C GLU A 76 4.58 -11.62 -7.95
N ALA A 77 4.61 -11.50 -6.62
CA ALA A 77 5.84 -11.28 -5.83
C ALA A 77 5.95 -12.18 -4.59
N GLY A 78 4.98 -13.08 -4.38
CA GLY A 78 5.00 -14.10 -3.34
C GLY A 78 4.57 -13.62 -1.96
N ILE A 79 4.41 -14.58 -1.05
CA ILE A 79 3.81 -14.38 0.29
C ILE A 79 4.53 -13.31 1.12
N VAL A 80 5.86 -13.18 0.99
CA VAL A 80 6.64 -12.20 1.78
C VAL A 80 6.32 -10.75 1.37
N ALA A 81 6.06 -10.51 0.08
CA ALA A 81 5.67 -9.18 -0.37
C ALA A 81 4.22 -8.87 0.06
N PHE A 82 3.33 -9.85 -0.10
CA PHE A 82 1.95 -9.77 0.38
C PHE A 82 1.87 -9.45 1.88
N GLN A 83 2.57 -10.22 2.73
CA GLN A 83 2.54 -10.06 4.19
C GLN A 83 2.93 -8.63 4.61
N HIS A 84 3.94 -8.05 3.94
CA HIS A 84 4.36 -6.68 4.21
C HIS A 84 3.26 -5.65 3.94
N GLY A 85 2.51 -5.78 2.84
CA GLY A 85 1.36 -4.92 2.54
C GLY A 85 0.17 -5.19 3.46
N PHE A 86 -0.11 -6.46 3.73
CA PHE A 86 -1.18 -6.90 4.61
C PHE A 86 -1.03 -6.35 6.04
N GLU A 87 0.17 -6.39 6.62
CA GLU A 87 0.44 -5.81 7.93
C GLU A 87 0.12 -4.32 7.99
N VAL A 88 0.52 -3.57 6.95
CA VAL A 88 0.25 -2.14 6.87
C VAL A 88 -1.25 -1.89 6.70
N TRP A 89 -1.92 -2.67 5.87
CA TRP A 89 -3.38 -2.60 5.72
C TRP A 89 -4.10 -2.85 7.05
N ALA A 90 -3.74 -3.94 7.75
CA ALA A 90 -4.34 -4.33 9.02
C ALA A 90 -4.20 -3.23 10.09
N GLU A 91 -3.02 -2.62 10.18
CA GLU A 91 -2.76 -1.49 11.07
C GLU A 91 -3.67 -0.29 10.75
N ILE A 92 -3.83 0.06 9.48
CA ILE A 92 -4.57 1.26 9.06
C ILE A 92 -6.08 1.10 9.21
N VAL A 93 -6.61 -0.10 8.93
CA VAL A 93 -8.05 -0.36 9.00
C VAL A 93 -8.48 -0.85 10.39
N GLY A 94 -7.53 -1.08 11.29
CA GLY A 94 -7.79 -1.62 12.63
C GLY A 94 -8.33 -3.05 12.57
N ALA A 95 -7.79 -3.88 11.67
CA ALA A 95 -8.25 -5.26 11.52
C ALA A 95 -7.99 -6.05 12.81
N GLU A 96 -9.01 -6.73 13.31
CA GLU A 96 -8.91 -7.57 14.50
C GLU A 96 -8.15 -8.87 14.18
N ALA A 97 -7.07 -9.12 14.91
CA ALA A 97 -6.35 -10.38 14.81
C ALA A 97 -7.14 -11.48 15.53
N ILE A 98 -7.29 -12.63 14.87
CA ILE A 98 -7.88 -13.82 15.47
C ILE A 98 -6.75 -14.76 15.87
N GLU A 99 -6.66 -15.07 17.16
CA GLU A 99 -5.66 -16.01 17.66
C GLU A 99 -5.99 -17.45 17.23
N PRO A 100 -5.01 -18.22 16.73
CA PRO A 100 -5.21 -19.64 16.46
C PRO A 100 -5.56 -20.39 17.75
N THR A 101 -6.70 -21.08 17.77
CA THR A 101 -7.14 -21.86 18.95
C THR A 101 -6.58 -23.28 18.99
N ILE A 102 -5.64 -23.60 18.11
CA ILE A 102 -5.04 -24.93 17.94
C ILE A 102 -3.65 -24.95 18.58
N SER A 103 -3.36 -26.01 19.34
CA SER A 103 -2.02 -26.18 19.92
C SER A 103 -1.01 -26.38 18.79
N VAL A 104 -0.10 -25.42 18.64
CA VAL A 104 1.07 -25.57 17.77
C VAL A 104 2.21 -26.20 18.56
N HIS A 105 3.21 -26.73 17.84
CA HIS A 105 4.36 -27.38 18.45
C HIS A 105 5.03 -26.43 19.46
N ASP A 106 5.09 -26.85 20.73
CA ASP A 106 5.62 -26.05 21.82
C ASP A 106 7.02 -25.53 21.47
N SER A 107 7.19 -24.20 21.57
CA SER A 107 8.51 -23.57 21.65
C SER A 107 8.97 -23.58 23.11
N GLU A 108 8.85 -24.74 23.77
CA GLU A 108 9.49 -24.99 25.06
C GLU A 108 10.99 -25.21 24.82
N LYS A 109 11.77 -24.16 25.07
CA LYS A 109 13.16 -24.24 25.49
C LYS A 109 13.38 -23.33 26.69
#